data_AF-A0A5B0KVR9-F1
#
_entry.id   AF-A0A5B0KVR9-F1
#
_cell.length_a   1.000
_cell.length_b   1.000
_cell.length_c   1.000
_cell.angle_alpha   90.00
_cell.angle_beta   90.00
_cell.angle_gamma   90.00
#
_symmetry.space_group_name_H-M   'P 1'
#
loop_
_entity.id
_entity.type
_entity.pdbx_description
1 polymer ?
#
loop_
_entity_poly.entity_id
_entity_poly.type
_entity_poly.pdbx_seq_one_letter_code
_entity_poly.pdbx_strand_id
1 'polypeptide(L)'
;MKLDRRIPRSLDEMADLSSLTAPPAVVTRSLTIGGRRASLRLEATIWDGLKDIAKSQGKSLEALCADIHDSRTEGIPFATSVRVYVLNHFRRTAAGSTTLVA
;
A
#
# COMPACT_ATOMS: atom_id res chain seq x y z
N MET A 1 -21.66 15.24 16.99
CA MET A 1 -21.06 15.29 15.65
C MET A 1 -21.72 14.20 14.81
N LYS A 2 -22.72 14.54 13.98
CA LYS A 2 -23.40 13.56 13.11
C LYS A 2 -22.50 13.36 11.89
N LEU A 3 -21.97 12.14 11.73
CA LEU A 3 -21.22 11.78 10.53
C LEU A 3 -22.23 11.60 9.41
N ASP A 4 -22.32 12.58 8.50
CA ASP A 4 -23.15 12.48 7.29
C ASP A 4 -22.68 11.27 6.48
N ARG A 5 -23.51 10.22 6.46
CA ARG A 5 -23.27 9.02 5.66
C ARG A 5 -23.64 9.36 4.21
N ARG A 6 -22.69 9.92 3.45
CA ARG A 6 -22.86 10.05 2.00
C ARG A 6 -23.16 8.67 1.40
N ILE A 7 -24.20 8.60 0.58
CA ILE A 7 -24.55 7.42 -0.20
C ILE A 7 -23.55 7.36 -1.38
N PRO A 8 -22.74 6.29 -1.53
CA PRO A 8 -21.84 6.12 -2.68
C PRO A 8 -22.61 6.04 -3.99
N ARG A 9 -22.08 6.63 -5.07
CA ARG A 9 -22.85 6.87 -6.31
C ARG A 9 -22.49 5.92 -7.47
N SER A 10 -21.52 5.03 -7.31
CA SER A 10 -21.09 4.07 -8.33
C SER A 10 -20.77 2.68 -7.74
N LEU A 11 -20.81 1.62 -8.56
CA LEU A 11 -20.50 0.25 -8.14
C LEU A 11 -19.05 0.12 -7.66
N ASP A 12 -18.10 0.84 -8.27
CA ASP A 12 -16.70 0.89 -7.85
C ASP A 12 -16.54 1.62 -6.49
N GLU A 13 -17.21 2.76 -6.28
CA GLU A 13 -17.24 3.40 -4.95
C GLU A 13 -17.88 2.50 -3.88
N MET A 14 -18.92 1.75 -4.25
CA MET A 14 -19.58 0.80 -3.35
C MET A 14 -18.65 -0.38 -3.00
N ALA A 15 -17.86 -0.88 -3.95
CA ALA A 15 -16.88 -1.93 -3.72
C ALA A 15 -15.79 -1.48 -2.74
N ASP A 16 -15.24 -0.28 -2.90
CA ASP A 16 -14.23 0.27 -1.99
C ASP A 16 -14.78 0.49 -0.58
N LEU A 17 -15.95 1.11 -0.44
CA LEU A 17 -16.54 1.36 0.89
C LEU A 17 -17.06 0.08 1.55
N SER A 18 -17.48 -0.93 0.78
CA SER A 18 -17.88 -2.23 1.35
C SER A 18 -16.72 -2.92 2.06
N SER A 19 -15.48 -2.68 1.61
CA SER A 19 -14.28 -3.21 2.26
C SER A 19 -14.08 -2.66 3.69
N LEU A 20 -14.76 -1.58 4.07
CA LEU A 20 -14.72 -1.02 5.42
C LEU A 20 -15.72 -1.68 6.38
N THR A 21 -16.64 -2.52 5.89
CA THR A 21 -17.64 -3.21 6.74
C THR A 21 -17.10 -4.46 7.43
N ALA A 22 -15.90 -4.90 7.06
CA ALA A 22 -15.21 -6.04 7.64
C ALA A 22 -13.81 -5.60 8.13
N PRO A 23 -13.28 -6.21 9.20
CA PRO A 23 -11.91 -5.93 9.61
C PRO A 23 -10.94 -6.31 8.48
N PRO A 24 -9.92 -5.48 8.20
CA PRO A 24 -8.97 -5.77 7.14
C PRO A 24 -8.23 -7.07 7.46
N ALA A 25 -8.14 -7.97 6.47
CA ALA A 25 -7.36 -9.18 6.61
C ALA A 25 -5.87 -8.81 6.78
N VAL A 26 -5.27 -9.12 7.93
CA VAL A 26 -3.86 -8.82 8.22
C VAL A 26 -3.03 -10.10 8.14
N VAL A 27 -2.00 -10.10 7.30
CA VAL A 27 -1.14 -11.23 6.99
C VAL A 27 0.30 -10.94 7.42
N THR A 28 0.92 -11.88 8.12
CA THR A 28 2.35 -11.85 8.44
C THR A 28 3.14 -12.61 7.38
N ARG A 29 4.20 -12.00 6.84
CA ARG A 29 5.14 -12.66 5.92
C ARG A 29 6.56 -12.53 6.44
N SER A 30 7.37 -13.54 6.17
CA SER A 30 8.80 -13.49 6.44
C SER A 30 9.55 -13.10 5.16
N LEU A 31 10.48 -12.16 5.28
CA LEU A 31 11.26 -11.59 4.19
C LEU A 31 12.73 -11.59 4.57
N THR A 32 13.62 -11.62 3.59
CA THR A 32 15.04 -11.35 3.81
C THR A 32 15.38 -9.93 3.36
N ILE A 33 15.80 -9.08 4.29
CA ILE A 33 16.14 -7.67 4.05
C ILE A 33 17.56 -7.45 4.54
N GLY A 34 18.48 -7.03 3.64
CA GLY A 34 19.89 -6.82 4.00
C GLY A 34 20.56 -8.06 4.61
N GLY A 35 20.17 -9.26 4.16
CA GLY A 35 20.66 -10.54 4.71
C GLY A 35 20.08 -10.94 6.06
N ARG A 36 19.19 -10.13 6.65
CA ARG A 36 18.49 -10.44 7.91
C ARG A 36 17.05 -10.83 7.64
N ARG A 37 16.59 -11.89 8.30
CA ARG A 37 15.21 -12.33 8.23
C ARG A 37 14.33 -11.40 9.08
N ALA A 38 13.34 -10.78 8.45
CA ALA A 38 12.36 -9.91 9.09
C ALA A 38 10.95 -10.50 8.91
N SER A 39 10.14 -10.43 9.97
CA SER A 39 8.71 -10.77 9.91
C SER A 39 7.90 -9.49 9.88
N LEU A 40 7.12 -9.30 8.82
CA LEU A 40 6.34 -8.10 8.60
C LEU A 40 4.85 -8.43 8.58
N ARG A 41 4.06 -7.68 9.36
CA ARG A 41 2.60 -7.85 9.47
C ARG A 41 1.87 -6.66 8.83
N LEU A 42 1.13 -6.92 7.76
CA LEU A 42 0.43 -5.91 6.94
C LEU A 42 -0.94 -6.41 6.47
N GLU A 43 -1.82 -5.47 6.15
CA GLU A 43 -3.09 -5.74 5.50
C GLU A 43 -2.86 -6.41 4.14
N ALA A 44 -3.74 -7.33 3.75
CA ALA A 44 -3.66 -8.05 2.48
C ALA A 44 -3.61 -7.08 1.29
N THR A 45 -4.43 -6.02 1.32
CA THR A 45 -4.44 -4.98 0.27
C THR A 45 -3.10 -4.25 0.14
N ILE A 46 -2.37 -4.04 1.25
CA ILE A 46 -1.05 -3.41 1.22
C ILE A 46 -0.01 -4.39 0.64
N TRP A 47 -0.13 -5.69 0.93
CA TRP A 47 0.70 -6.70 0.29
C TRP A 47 0.48 -6.77 -1.22
N ASP A 48 -0.77 -6.66 -1.67
CA ASP A 48 -1.09 -6.69 -3.09
C ASP A 48 -0.56 -5.44 -3.80
N GLY A 49 -0.76 -4.26 -3.21
CA GLY A 49 -0.16 -3.01 -3.69
C GLY A 49 1.37 -3.08 -3.77
N LEU A 50 2.04 -3.69 -2.80
CA LEU A 50 3.50 -3.92 -2.86
C LEU A 50 3.90 -4.82 -4.04
N LYS A 51 3.15 -5.89 -4.31
CA LYS A 51 3.44 -6.78 -5.45
C LYS A 51 3.26 -6.05 -6.78
N ASP A 52 2.22 -5.25 -6.90
CA ASP A 52 1.95 -4.46 -8.11
C ASP A 52 3.07 -3.45 -8.38
N ILE A 53 3.54 -2.78 -7.32
CA ILE A 53 4.67 -1.84 -7.42
C ILE A 53 5.98 -2.56 -7.74
N ALA A 54 6.25 -3.70 -7.09
CA ALA A 54 7.45 -4.48 -7.36
C ALA A 54 7.47 -4.95 -8.83
N LYS A 55 6.34 -5.44 -9.34
CA LYS A 55 6.16 -5.84 -10.74
C LYS A 55 6.35 -4.66 -11.69
N SER A 56 5.76 -3.49 -11.41
CA SER A 56 5.90 -2.31 -12.28
C SER A 56 7.32 -1.75 -12.32
N GLN A 57 8.11 -1.97 -11.27
CA GLN A 57 9.52 -1.58 -11.19
C GLN A 57 10.49 -2.68 -11.63
N GLY A 58 10.02 -3.87 -12.02
CA GLY A 58 10.88 -5.01 -12.37
C GLY A 58 11.73 -5.53 -11.21
N LYS A 59 11.27 -5.35 -9.96
CA LYS A 59 11.99 -5.75 -8.74
C LYS A 59 11.32 -6.97 -8.09
N SER A 60 12.09 -7.76 -7.34
CA SER A 60 11.50 -8.71 -6.40
C SER A 60 10.82 -7.95 -5.24
N LEU A 61 9.85 -8.58 -4.59
CA LEU A 61 9.18 -8.02 -3.42
C LEU A 61 10.19 -7.72 -2.29
N GLU A 62 11.17 -8.60 -2.10
CA GLU A 62 12.23 -8.45 -1.10
C GLU A 62 13.16 -7.29 -1.42
N ALA A 63 13.54 -7.11 -2.69
CA ALA A 63 14.35 -5.97 -3.11
C ALA A 63 13.62 -4.64 -2.87
N LEU A 64 12.34 -4.55 -3.24
CA LEU A 64 11.54 -3.35 -2.96
C LEU A 64 11.41 -3.09 -1.45
N CYS A 65 11.21 -4.14 -0.65
CA CYS A 65 11.15 -4.01 0.80
C CYS A 65 12.49 -3.55 1.41
N ALA A 66 13.62 -3.99 0.85
CA ALA A 66 14.94 -3.52 1.25
C ALA A 66 15.14 -2.04 0.93
N ASP A 67 14.79 -1.60 -0.28
CA ASP A 67 14.88 -0.18 -0.65
C ASP A 67 14.05 0.71 0.30
N ILE A 68 12.83 0.28 0.64
CA ILE A 68 11.97 0.98 1.61
C ILE A 68 12.61 0.95 3.01
N HIS A 69 13.19 -0.18 3.41
CA HIS A 69 13.82 -0.31 4.73
C HIS A 69 15.02 0.62 4.88
N ASP A 70 15.83 0.75 3.84
CA ASP A 70 17.06 1.56 3.83
C ASP A 70 16.76 3.05 3.67
N SER A 71 15.64 3.41 3.03
CA SER A 71 15.24 4.80 2.81
C SER A 71 14.31 5.38 3.89
N ARG A 72 13.90 4.57 4.88
CA ARG A 72 12.94 5.04 5.91
C ARG A 72 13.61 5.96 6.92
N THR A 73 12.84 6.90 7.44
CA THR A 73 13.24 7.69 8.61
C THR A 73 13.43 6.79 9.83
N GLU A 74 14.52 7.01 10.56
CA GLU A 74 14.78 6.30 11.83
C GLU A 74 13.65 6.51 12.83
N GLY A 75 13.42 5.51 13.69
CA GLY A 75 12.32 5.52 14.67
C GLY A 75 10.93 5.22 14.10
N ILE A 76 10.71 5.30 12.79
CA ILE A 76 9.43 4.92 12.18
C ILE A 76 9.35 3.40 12.01
N PRO A 77 8.26 2.74 12.47
CA PRO A 77 8.05 1.32 12.24
C PRO A 77 8.07 0.97 10.75
N PHE A 78 8.73 -0.13 10.41
CA PHE A 78 8.87 -0.55 9.01
C PHE A 78 7.51 -0.76 8.33
N ALA A 79 6.55 -1.35 9.05
CA ALA A 79 5.19 -1.55 8.54
C ALA A 79 4.47 -0.22 8.23
N THR A 80 4.70 0.83 9.01
CA THR A 80 4.16 2.17 8.74
C THR A 80 4.79 2.76 7.49
N SER A 81 6.11 2.63 7.36
CA SER A 81 6.87 3.12 6.20
C SER A 81 6.37 2.48 4.89
N VAL A 82 6.11 1.17 4.91
CA VAL A 82 5.55 0.45 3.77
C VAL A 82 4.17 0.97 3.37
N ARG A 83 3.26 1.16 4.33
CA ARG A 83 1.90 1.68 4.04
C ARG A 83 1.95 3.05 3.37
N VAL A 84 2.78 3.95 3.91
CA VAL A 84 2.97 5.30 3.35
C VAL A 84 3.58 5.24 1.95
N TYR A 85 4.57 4.37 1.73
CA TYR A 85 5.19 4.18 0.42
C TYR A 85 4.17 3.72 -0.63
N VAL A 86 3.37 2.69 -0.33
CA VAL A 86 2.33 2.17 -1.24
C VAL A 86 1.32 3.25 -1.59
N LEU A 87 0.78 3.95 -0.58
CA LEU A 87 -0.18 5.05 -0.80
C LEU A 87 0.40 6.15 -1.68
N ASN A 88 1.63 6.59 -1.40
CA ASN A 88 2.28 7.66 -2.16
C ASN A 88 2.66 7.24 -3.58
N HIS A 89 2.93 5.96 -3.83
CA HIS A 89 3.12 5.46 -5.19
C HIS A 89 1.83 5.65 -6.00
N PHE A 90 0.71 5.09 -5.55
CA PHE A 90 -0.55 5.16 -6.30
C PHE A 90 -1.11 6.59 -6.40
N ARG A 91 -0.91 7.45 -5.39
CA ARG A 91 -1.25 8.88 -5.51
C ARG A 91 -0.48 9.58 -6.63
N ARG A 92 0.82 9.29 -6.78
CA ARG A 92 1.64 9.86 -7.86
C ARG A 92 1.22 9.32 -9.23
N THR A 93 0.93 8.02 -9.34
CA THR A 93 0.44 7.41 -10.58
C THR A 93 -0.92 8.00 -10.99
N ALA A 94 -1.85 8.15 -10.06
CA ALA A 94 -3.16 8.75 -10.33
C ALA A 94 -3.07 10.23 -10.73
N ALA A 95 -2.19 11.01 -10.08
CA ALA A 95 -1.95 12.41 -10.45
C ALA A 95 -1.30 12.53 -11.85
N GLY A 96 -0.43 11.59 -12.23
CA GLY A 96 0.21 11.53 -13.55
C GLY A 96 -0.72 11.12 -14.69
N SER A 97 -1.91 10.58 -14.41
CA SER A 97 -2.91 10.22 -15.43
C SER A 97 -3.79 11.41 -15.87
N THR A 98 -3.61 12.61 -15.30
CA THR A 98 -4.33 13.82 -15.74
C THR A 98 -3.55 14.52 -16.86
N THR A 99 -3.38 13.85 -18.01
CA THR A 99 -2.99 14.54 -19.25
C THR A 99 -4.27 15.06 -19.90
N LEU A 100 -4.51 16.37 -19.76
CA LEU A 100 -5.43 17.12 -20.61
C LEU A 100 -5.00 16.94 -22.06
N VAL A 101 -5.79 16.21 -22.85
CA VAL A 101 -5.85 16.43 -24.30
C VAL A 101 -6.81 17.59 -24.50
N ALA A 102 -6.25 18.75 -24.82
CA ALA A 102 -6.94 19.91 -25.37
C ALA A 102 -6.21 20.33 -26.65
#